data_AF-A0A6P0RQY3-F1
#
_entry.id   AF-A0A6P0RQY3-F1
#
_cell.length_a   1.000
_cell.length_b   1.000
_cell.length_c   1.000
_cell.angle_alpha   90.00
_cell.angle_beta   90.00
_cell.angle_gamma   90.00
#
_symmetry.space_group_name_H-M   'P 1'
#
loop_
_entity.id
_entity.type
_entity.pdbx_description
1 polymer ?
#
loop_
_entity_poly.entity_id
_entity_poly.type
_entity_poly.pdbx_seq_one_letter_code
_entity_poly.pdbx_strand_id
1 'polypeptide(L)'
;MNWLRINHEGDEIQLSWQRGQNNPRSAPPVAFTHPFNQQALVDLRWYLEDYLGFPYGLEPEKANKIEDKFQQWGEELFELVFRSSEKTREFFQAATYAGLDKCQLVITSDSPEVLNLPWELLYSPSDRQFLAPSLAGMSRSLSDYAVRAEMGELPQDKLNILLVIARPYGERDVGLRTIARPLLQALAEIRHKVNLKVLRPPSFEQFQQELNRNKGYYHIVHFD
;
A
#
# COMPACT_ATOMS: atom_id res chain seq x y z
N MET A 1 -0.91 19.54 -3.13
CA MET A 1 -0.18 18.29 -2.86
C MET A 1 0.99 18.20 -3.84
N ASN A 2 2.10 17.60 -3.43
CA ASN A 2 3.26 17.31 -4.28
C ASN A 2 3.36 15.80 -4.49
N TRP A 3 4.11 15.36 -5.51
CA TRP A 3 4.26 13.94 -5.83
C TRP A 3 5.68 13.58 -6.25
N LEU A 4 6.21 12.55 -5.61
CA LEU A 4 7.29 11.72 -6.16
C LEU A 4 6.64 10.50 -6.79
N ARG A 5 6.97 10.21 -8.05
CA ARG A 5 6.44 9.05 -8.77
C ARG A 5 7.56 8.15 -9.21
N ILE A 6 7.50 6.90 -8.80
CA ILE A 6 8.39 5.83 -9.21
C ILE A 6 7.62 5.02 -10.26
N ASN A 7 7.99 5.17 -11.52
CA ASN A 7 7.39 4.40 -12.61
C ASN A 7 8.35 3.27 -12.98
N HIS A 8 7.85 2.05 -13.10
CA HIS A 8 8.61 0.90 -13.56
C HIS A 8 8.00 0.35 -14.86
N GLU A 9 8.82 0.24 -15.90
CA GLU A 9 8.43 -0.26 -17.22
C GLU A 9 9.57 -1.14 -17.78
N GLY A 10 9.24 -2.35 -18.22
CA GLY A 10 10.25 -3.33 -18.63
C GLY A 10 11.21 -3.65 -17.48
N ASP A 11 12.50 -3.43 -17.70
CA ASP A 11 13.58 -3.60 -16.71
C ASP A 11 14.13 -2.25 -16.23
N GLU A 12 13.34 -1.17 -16.33
CA GLU A 12 13.76 0.18 -15.96
C GLU A 12 12.84 0.80 -14.91
N ILE A 13 13.43 1.68 -14.10
CA ILE A 13 12.73 2.51 -13.13
C ILE A 13 13.03 3.99 -13.40
N GLN A 14 12.00 4.83 -13.32
CA GLN A 14 12.10 6.25 -13.57
C GLN A 14 11.44 7.03 -12.43
N LEU A 15 12.21 7.93 -11.82
CA LEU A 15 11.67 8.86 -10.82
C LEU A 15 11.20 10.15 -11.51
N SER A 16 10.01 10.60 -11.13
CA SER A 16 9.47 11.89 -11.53
C SER A 16 9.04 12.72 -10.32
N TRP A 17 9.20 14.03 -10.42
CA TRP A 17 8.81 14.99 -9.38
C TRP A 17 7.79 15.99 -9.92
N GLN A 18 6.74 16.23 -9.13
CA GLN A 18 5.69 17.19 -9.42
C GLN A 18 5.36 18.02 -8.19
N ARG A 19 5.39 19.35 -8.35
CA ARG A 19 4.98 20.31 -7.31
C ARG A 19 3.61 20.90 -7.67
N GLY A 20 2.58 20.63 -6.88
CA GLY A 20 1.23 21.13 -7.17
C GLY A 20 0.76 20.77 -8.58
N GLN A 21 0.09 21.69 -9.26
CA GLN A 21 -0.46 21.46 -10.61
C GLN A 21 0.58 21.61 -11.73
N ASN A 22 1.87 21.77 -11.42
CA ASN A 22 2.90 21.87 -12.44
C ASN A 22 3.04 20.55 -13.21
N ASN A 23 3.60 20.62 -14.42
CA ASN A 23 3.94 19.41 -15.16
C ASN A 23 4.99 18.57 -14.40
N PRO A 24 4.84 17.23 -14.39
CA PRO A 24 5.85 16.36 -13.82
C PRO A 24 7.17 16.50 -14.60
N ARG A 25 8.28 16.52 -13.86
CA ARG A 25 9.64 16.46 -14.42
C ARG A 25 10.19 15.07 -14.16
N SER A 26 10.71 14.41 -15.17
CA SER A 26 11.24 13.04 -15.07
C SER A 26 12.76 13.03 -15.14
N ALA A 27 13.38 12.15 -14.36
CA ALA A 27 14.79 11.83 -14.47
C ALA A 27 15.00 10.83 -15.63
N PRO A 28 16.23 10.67 -16.13
CA PRO A 28 16.52 9.54 -17.01
C PRO A 28 16.14 8.21 -16.34
N PRO A 29 15.53 7.26 -17.08
CA PRO A 29 15.29 5.93 -16.55
C PRO A 29 16.63 5.24 -16.25
N VAL A 30 16.62 4.34 -15.27
CA VAL A 30 17.77 3.54 -14.89
C VAL A 30 17.37 2.07 -14.82
N ALA A 31 18.31 1.18 -15.09
CA ALA A 31 18.08 -0.25 -14.99
C ALA A 31 17.61 -0.62 -13.57
N PHE A 32 16.50 -1.33 -13.49
CA PHE A 32 15.99 -1.92 -12.27
C PHE A 32 16.71 -3.24 -12.01
N THR A 33 17.33 -3.35 -10.84
CA THR A 33 17.83 -4.62 -10.31
C THR A 33 17.14 -4.84 -8.98
N HIS A 34 16.53 -6.02 -8.82
CA HIS A 34 15.81 -6.34 -7.60
C HIS A 34 16.74 -6.23 -6.39
N PRO A 35 16.50 -5.29 -5.43
CA PRO A 35 17.48 -4.97 -4.41
C PRO A 35 17.59 -6.06 -3.33
N PHE A 36 16.57 -6.90 -3.20
CA PHE A 36 16.53 -7.96 -2.20
C PHE A 36 16.84 -9.31 -2.81
N ASN A 37 17.57 -10.15 -2.09
CA ASN A 37 17.63 -11.58 -2.41
C ASN A 37 16.39 -12.31 -1.88
N GLN A 38 16.20 -13.56 -2.31
CA GLN A 38 15.05 -14.38 -1.89
C GLN A 38 14.98 -14.57 -0.37
N GLN A 39 16.13 -14.71 0.31
CA GLN A 39 16.16 -14.89 1.76
C GLN A 39 15.64 -13.65 2.50
N ALA A 40 15.97 -12.45 2.02
CA ALA A 40 15.50 -11.20 2.62
C ALA A 40 13.97 -11.06 2.52
N LEU A 41 13.38 -11.46 1.38
CA LEU A 41 11.92 -11.47 1.23
C LEU A 41 11.26 -12.52 2.14
N VAL A 42 11.86 -13.69 2.30
CA VAL A 42 11.38 -14.74 3.21
C VAL A 42 11.46 -14.29 4.66
N ASP A 43 12.59 -13.70 5.07
CA ASP A 43 12.81 -13.15 6.41
C ASP A 43 11.76 -12.06 6.72
N LEU A 44 11.57 -11.11 5.79
CA LEU A 44 10.61 -10.02 5.97
C LEU A 44 9.17 -10.54 6.05
N ARG A 45 8.79 -11.50 5.21
CA ARG A 45 7.46 -12.14 5.27
C ARG A 45 7.24 -12.79 6.63
N TRP A 46 8.19 -13.61 7.08
CA TRP A 46 8.10 -14.26 8.38
C TRP A 46 7.95 -13.23 9.51
N TYR A 47 8.71 -12.14 9.47
CA TYR A 47 8.59 -11.09 10.49
C TYR A 47 7.20 -10.45 10.50
N LEU A 48 6.68 -10.07 9.33
CA LEU A 48 5.40 -9.35 9.23
C LEU A 48 4.17 -10.23 9.44
N GLU A 49 4.20 -11.48 8.97
CA GLU A 49 3.04 -12.38 8.96
C GLU A 49 3.04 -13.35 10.14
N ASP A 50 4.20 -13.94 10.48
CA ASP A 50 4.29 -14.96 11.53
C ASP A 50 4.63 -14.35 12.89
N TYR A 51 5.69 -13.54 12.96
CA TYR A 51 6.20 -13.01 14.23
C TYR A 51 5.28 -11.95 14.84
N LEU A 52 4.81 -10.97 14.06
CA LEU A 52 3.90 -9.93 14.57
C LEU A 52 2.53 -10.47 15.03
N GLY A 53 2.14 -11.68 14.60
CA GLY A 53 0.96 -12.37 15.14
C GLY A 53 1.12 -12.76 16.62
N PHE A 54 2.36 -13.02 17.05
CA PHE A 54 2.72 -13.37 18.42
C PHE A 54 4.10 -12.76 18.78
N PRO A 55 4.20 -11.44 19.00
CA PRO A 55 5.49 -10.75 19.14
C PRO A 55 6.28 -11.13 20.40
N TYR A 56 5.66 -11.85 21.35
CA TYR A 56 6.31 -12.47 22.50
C TYR A 56 6.51 -13.99 22.34
N GLY A 57 6.43 -14.48 21.10
CA GLY A 57 6.54 -15.89 20.73
C GLY A 57 7.96 -16.45 20.82
N LEU A 58 8.19 -17.59 20.19
CA LEU A 58 9.35 -18.45 20.43
C LEU A 58 10.67 -17.98 19.80
N GLU A 59 10.70 -16.92 18.99
CA GLU A 59 11.88 -16.51 18.19
C GLU A 59 12.24 -15.00 18.25
N PRO A 60 12.30 -14.34 19.42
CA PRO A 60 12.63 -12.90 19.51
C PRO A 60 14.04 -12.56 18.99
N GLU A 61 15.00 -13.49 19.10
CA GLU A 61 16.34 -13.28 18.56
C GLU A 61 16.37 -13.20 17.03
N LYS A 62 15.50 -13.97 16.36
CA LYS A 62 15.38 -13.93 14.90
C LYS A 62 14.73 -12.61 14.46
N ALA A 63 13.72 -12.16 15.19
CA ALA A 63 13.07 -10.88 14.96
C ALA A 63 14.04 -9.70 15.06
N ASN A 64 14.82 -9.61 16.16
CA ASN A 64 15.83 -8.57 16.32
C ASN A 64 16.83 -8.55 15.15
N LYS A 65 17.31 -9.73 14.70
CA LYS A 65 18.22 -9.81 13.54
C LYS A 65 17.60 -9.34 12.23
N ILE A 66 16.28 -9.41 12.10
CA ILE A 66 15.55 -8.92 10.92
C ILE A 66 15.32 -7.41 11.03
N GLU A 67 14.94 -6.92 12.21
CA GLU A 67 14.81 -5.49 12.51
C GLU A 67 16.12 -4.75 12.25
N ASP A 68 17.26 -5.33 12.64
CA ASP A 68 18.60 -4.79 12.37
C ASP A 68 18.89 -4.62 10.87
N LYS A 69 18.22 -5.39 9.99
CA LYS A 69 18.37 -5.29 8.53
C LYS A 69 17.44 -4.25 7.90
N PHE A 70 16.40 -3.78 8.58
CA PHE A 70 15.40 -2.88 8.00
C PHE A 70 16.02 -1.59 7.48
N GLN A 71 16.96 -1.01 8.25
CA GLN A 71 17.68 0.17 7.81
C GLN A 71 18.50 -0.13 6.55
N GLN A 72 19.28 -1.22 6.54
CA GLN A 72 20.10 -1.59 5.39
C GLN A 72 19.24 -1.76 4.12
N TRP A 73 18.16 -2.52 4.22
CA TRP A 73 17.21 -2.72 3.13
C TRP A 73 16.56 -1.42 2.66
N GLY A 74 16.25 -0.53 3.60
CA GLY A 74 15.75 0.80 3.33
C GLY A 74 16.73 1.68 2.56
N GLU A 75 18.01 1.61 2.91
CA GLU A 75 19.09 2.32 2.24
C GLU A 75 19.32 1.77 0.82
N GLU A 76 19.27 0.46 0.62
CA GLU A 76 19.37 -0.17 -0.71
C GLU A 76 18.24 0.30 -1.65
N LEU A 77 16.99 0.36 -1.15
CA LEU A 77 15.86 0.94 -1.88
C LEU A 77 16.06 2.43 -2.17
N PHE A 78 16.60 3.18 -1.19
CA PHE A 78 16.84 4.61 -1.35
C PHE A 78 17.88 4.89 -2.43
N GLU A 79 18.96 4.11 -2.47
CA GLU A 79 20.01 4.23 -3.48
C GLU A 79 19.47 4.00 -4.89
N LEU A 80 18.67 2.92 -5.06
CA LEU A 80 18.03 2.58 -6.34
C LEU A 80 17.15 3.72 -6.88
N VAL A 81 16.39 4.38 -6.02
CA VAL A 81 15.38 5.36 -6.44
C VAL A 81 15.95 6.79 -6.49
N PHE A 82 16.57 7.25 -5.40
CA PHE A 82 16.87 8.66 -5.18
C PHE A 82 18.33 9.03 -5.41
N ARG A 83 19.22 8.05 -5.62
CA ARG A 83 20.65 8.31 -5.86
C ARG A 83 21.21 7.68 -7.13
N SER A 84 20.37 7.04 -7.92
CA SER A 84 20.67 6.46 -9.23
C SER A 84 21.16 7.46 -10.29
N SER A 85 20.86 8.75 -10.14
CA SER A 85 21.44 9.82 -10.96
C SER A 85 21.49 11.14 -10.20
N GLU A 86 22.21 12.13 -10.73
CA GLU A 86 22.18 13.50 -10.18
C GLU A 86 20.75 14.09 -10.20
N LYS A 87 19.96 13.74 -11.22
CA LYS A 87 18.60 14.24 -11.37
C LYS A 87 17.65 13.68 -10.32
N THR A 88 17.79 12.39 -9.98
CA THR A 88 16.97 11.80 -8.91
C THR A 88 17.32 12.38 -7.54
N ARG A 89 18.59 12.72 -7.30
CA ARG A 89 19.03 13.46 -6.10
C ARG A 89 18.43 14.86 -6.02
N GLU A 90 18.47 15.61 -7.13
CA GLU A 90 17.84 16.95 -7.22
C GLU A 90 16.35 16.88 -6.88
N PHE A 91 15.64 15.89 -7.42
CA PHE A 91 14.20 15.72 -7.19
C PHE A 91 13.87 15.39 -5.74
N PHE A 92 14.62 14.49 -5.12
CA PHE A 92 14.44 14.19 -3.71
C PHE A 92 14.70 15.43 -2.84
N GLN A 93 15.79 16.16 -3.08
CA GLN A 93 16.09 17.41 -2.37
C GLN A 93 14.97 18.46 -2.55
N ALA A 94 14.45 18.61 -3.76
CA ALA A 94 13.34 19.52 -4.04
C ALA A 94 12.05 19.11 -3.31
N ALA A 95 11.79 17.81 -3.19
CA ALA A 95 10.66 17.28 -2.42
C ALA A 95 10.83 17.55 -0.93
N THR A 96 12.02 17.29 -0.37
CA THR A 96 12.34 17.59 1.03
C THR A 96 12.19 19.09 1.33
N TYR A 97 12.72 19.96 0.47
CA TYR A 97 12.58 21.42 0.63
C TYR A 97 11.12 21.89 0.54
N ALA A 98 10.31 21.25 -0.30
CA ALA A 98 8.89 21.56 -0.44
C ALA A 98 8.01 21.00 0.71
N GLY A 99 8.59 20.19 1.60
CA GLY A 99 7.90 19.49 2.69
C GLY A 99 7.42 18.10 2.28
N LEU A 100 8.03 17.06 2.87
CA LEU A 100 7.62 15.66 2.66
C LEU A 100 6.20 15.40 3.20
N ASP A 101 5.79 16.11 4.25
CA ASP A 101 4.46 16.07 4.86
C ASP A 101 3.33 16.48 3.89
N LYS A 102 3.70 17.06 2.74
CA LYS A 102 2.81 17.46 1.64
C LYS A 102 3.11 16.72 0.34
N CYS A 103 3.97 15.71 0.40
CA CYS A 103 4.42 14.91 -0.72
C CYS A 103 3.86 13.50 -0.63
N GLN A 104 3.19 13.05 -1.69
CA GLN A 104 2.81 11.65 -1.84
C GLN A 104 3.88 10.90 -2.64
N LEU A 105 4.20 9.69 -2.21
CA LEU A 105 4.98 8.74 -3.00
C LEU A 105 4.05 7.79 -3.75
N VAL A 106 4.13 7.78 -5.06
CA VAL A 106 3.33 6.89 -5.91
C VAL A 106 4.26 5.92 -6.62
N ILE A 107 4.01 4.62 -6.46
CA ILE A 107 4.72 3.57 -7.17
C ILE A 107 3.77 3.02 -8.23
N THR A 108 4.20 3.08 -9.49
CA THR A 108 3.45 2.59 -10.64
C THR A 108 4.24 1.49 -11.33
N SER A 109 3.66 0.29 -11.40
CA SER A 109 4.28 -0.88 -12.06
C SER A 109 3.23 -1.92 -12.36
N ASP A 110 3.39 -2.65 -13.46
CA ASP A 110 2.60 -3.86 -13.75
C ASP A 110 3.31 -5.15 -13.29
N SER A 111 4.51 -5.04 -12.70
CA SER A 111 5.26 -6.16 -12.13
C SER A 111 4.88 -6.36 -10.65
N PRO A 112 4.31 -7.53 -10.27
CA PRO A 112 4.06 -7.86 -8.87
C PRO A 112 5.33 -7.85 -8.02
N GLU A 113 6.47 -8.22 -8.59
CA GLU A 113 7.76 -8.24 -7.87
C GLU A 113 8.14 -6.84 -7.40
N VAL A 114 7.94 -5.81 -8.24
CA VAL A 114 8.22 -4.42 -7.90
C VAL A 114 7.20 -3.86 -6.92
N LEU A 115 5.91 -4.16 -7.12
CA LEU A 115 4.86 -3.68 -6.21
C LEU A 115 4.97 -4.30 -4.81
N ASN A 116 5.45 -5.53 -4.71
CA ASN A 116 5.66 -6.25 -3.44
C ASN A 116 6.91 -5.81 -2.68
N LEU A 117 7.77 -4.97 -3.27
CA LEU A 117 8.89 -4.39 -2.52
C LEU A 117 8.37 -3.60 -1.30
N PRO A 118 9.10 -3.63 -0.18
CA PRO A 118 8.71 -2.95 1.05
C PRO A 118 9.07 -1.47 0.97
N TRP A 119 8.40 -0.72 0.09
CA TRP A 119 8.64 0.71 -0.14
C TRP A 119 8.53 1.56 1.14
N GLU A 120 7.79 1.09 2.14
CA GLU A 120 7.69 1.68 3.48
C GLU A 120 9.02 1.69 4.23
N LEU A 121 9.94 0.75 3.91
CA LEU A 121 11.28 0.71 4.50
C LEU A 121 12.22 1.75 3.89
N LEU A 122 11.85 2.50 2.85
CA LEU A 122 12.70 3.56 2.27
C LEU A 122 13.30 4.44 3.38
N TYR A 123 14.61 4.35 3.54
CA TYR A 123 15.35 5.02 4.61
C TYR A 123 16.28 6.07 4.00
N SER A 124 16.16 7.32 4.44
CA SER A 124 17.05 8.39 3.99
C SER A 124 18.33 8.38 4.85
N PRO A 125 19.51 8.06 4.28
CA PRO A 125 20.76 8.09 5.04
C PRO A 125 21.13 9.50 5.51
N SER A 126 20.72 10.53 4.75
CA SER A 126 20.99 11.93 5.10
C SER A 126 20.14 12.41 6.27
N ASP A 127 18.86 12.01 6.32
CA ASP A 127 17.92 12.44 7.35
C ASP A 127 17.86 11.45 8.53
N ARG A 128 18.49 10.28 8.39
CA ARG A 128 18.54 9.18 9.35
C ARG A 128 17.16 8.71 9.81
N GLN A 129 16.22 8.62 8.88
CA GLN A 129 14.85 8.24 9.17
C GLN A 129 14.20 7.50 8.00
N PHE A 130 13.19 6.68 8.33
CA PHE A 130 12.25 6.13 7.36
C PHE A 130 11.40 7.24 6.76
N LEU A 131 11.18 7.18 5.44
CA LEU A 131 10.41 8.20 4.72
C LEU A 131 8.90 8.05 4.93
N ALA A 132 8.40 6.82 5.07
CA ALA A 132 6.96 6.55 5.14
C ALA A 132 6.20 7.44 6.16
N PRO A 133 6.67 7.58 7.42
CA PRO A 133 6.02 8.44 8.41
C PRO A 133 6.09 9.95 8.11
N SER A 134 7.05 10.36 7.27
CA SER A 134 7.25 11.76 6.91
C SER A 134 6.45 12.19 5.67
N LEU A 135 5.90 11.25 4.92
CA LEU A 135 5.17 11.50 3.67
C LEU A 135 3.69 11.82 3.95
N ALA A 136 3.07 12.63 3.08
CA ALA A 136 1.62 12.85 3.08
C ALA A 136 0.82 11.55 2.79
N GLY A 137 1.47 10.57 2.17
CA GLY A 137 0.89 9.28 1.86
C GLY A 137 1.74 8.50 0.87
N MET A 138 1.48 7.19 0.80
CA MET A 138 2.09 6.28 -0.15
C MET A 138 1.01 5.46 -0.85
N SER A 139 1.13 5.26 -2.15
CA SER A 139 0.19 4.44 -2.93
C SER A 139 0.91 3.64 -4.00
N ARG A 140 0.37 2.45 -4.29
CA ARG A 140 0.80 1.58 -5.39
C ARG A 140 -0.32 1.52 -6.44
N SER A 141 0.04 1.54 -7.72
CA SER A 141 -0.90 1.48 -8.84
C SER A 141 -0.33 0.65 -9.99
N LEU A 142 -1.21 0.02 -10.76
CA LEU A 142 -0.87 -0.50 -12.09
C LEU A 142 -0.76 0.68 -13.08
N SER A 143 -0.04 0.49 -14.18
CA SER A 143 0.23 1.56 -15.17
C SER A 143 -1.04 1.97 -15.92
N ASP A 144 -1.89 1.00 -16.25
CA ASP A 144 -3.09 1.21 -17.07
C ASP A 144 -4.40 1.36 -16.28
N TYR A 145 -4.36 1.27 -14.95
CA TYR A 145 -5.58 1.39 -14.14
C TYR A 145 -5.86 2.83 -13.72
N ALA A 146 -6.07 3.69 -14.72
CA ALA A 146 -7.05 4.76 -14.56
C ALA A 146 -8.46 4.15 -14.65
N VAL A 147 -8.81 3.19 -13.79
CA VAL A 147 -10.22 2.90 -13.54
C VAL A 147 -10.75 4.09 -12.75
N ARG A 148 -11.01 5.18 -13.46
CA ARG A 148 -12.13 6.02 -13.13
C ARG A 148 -13.35 5.13 -13.36
N ALA A 149 -13.69 4.34 -12.34
CA ALA A 149 -15.04 3.83 -12.27
C ALA A 149 -15.91 5.07 -12.45
N GLU A 150 -16.73 5.11 -13.50
CA GLU A 150 -17.80 6.08 -13.57
C GLU A 150 -18.63 5.83 -12.31
N MET A 151 -18.41 6.67 -11.30
CA MET A 151 -19.28 6.69 -10.13
C MET A 151 -20.61 7.18 -10.67
N GLY A 152 -21.49 6.24 -10.98
CA GLY A 152 -22.90 6.54 -11.18
C GLY A 152 -23.46 7.24 -9.95
N GLU A 153 -24.68 7.76 -10.04
CA GLU A 153 -25.34 8.35 -8.89
C GLU A 153 -25.49 7.30 -7.78
N LEU A 154 -24.64 7.42 -6.76
CA LEU A 154 -24.70 6.58 -5.57
C LEU A 154 -25.97 6.95 -4.77
N PRO A 155 -26.62 5.97 -4.12
CA PRO A 155 -27.78 6.24 -3.27
C PRO A 155 -27.44 7.24 -2.16
N GLN A 156 -28.15 8.37 -2.10
CA GLN A 156 -27.87 9.43 -1.12
C GLN A 156 -28.62 9.24 0.21
N ASP A 157 -29.52 8.27 0.29
CA ASP A 157 -30.37 8.01 1.45
C ASP A 157 -29.62 7.27 2.57
N LYS A 158 -28.76 6.31 2.20
CA LYS A 158 -27.98 5.49 3.14
C LYS A 158 -26.60 5.14 2.59
N LEU A 159 -25.63 5.05 3.50
CA LEU A 159 -24.33 4.46 3.22
C LEU A 159 -24.46 2.93 3.11
N ASN A 160 -24.49 2.42 1.89
CA ASN A 160 -24.50 0.99 1.60
C ASN A 160 -23.08 0.40 1.64
N ILE A 161 -22.85 -0.57 2.52
CA ILE A 161 -21.58 -1.26 2.74
C ILE A 161 -21.78 -2.76 2.45
N LEU A 162 -20.94 -3.33 1.58
CA LEU A 162 -20.82 -4.77 1.39
C LEU A 162 -19.66 -5.29 2.25
N LEU A 163 -19.97 -6.15 3.22
CA LEU A 163 -18.99 -6.80 4.07
C LEU A 163 -18.71 -8.21 3.55
N VAL A 164 -17.47 -8.45 3.12
CA VAL A 164 -16.98 -9.75 2.66
C VAL A 164 -16.05 -10.31 3.72
N ILE A 165 -16.46 -11.36 4.42
CA ILE A 165 -15.66 -12.02 5.45
C ILE A 165 -15.06 -13.25 4.79
N ALA A 166 -13.90 -13.09 4.14
CA ALA A 166 -13.25 -14.18 3.42
C ALA A 166 -12.36 -14.94 4.40
N ARG A 167 -12.72 -16.19 4.69
CA ARG A 167 -11.95 -17.08 5.58
C ARG A 167 -11.56 -18.36 4.84
N PRO A 168 -10.72 -18.26 3.80
CA PRO A 168 -10.34 -19.42 2.98
C PRO A 168 -9.52 -20.46 3.77
N TYR A 169 -8.88 -20.07 4.88
CA TYR A 169 -8.02 -20.95 5.68
C TYR A 169 -8.59 -21.30 7.06
N GLY A 170 -9.78 -20.79 7.40
CA GLY A 170 -10.55 -21.18 8.59
C GLY A 170 -9.93 -20.67 9.88
N GLU A 171 -9.59 -21.57 10.81
CA GLU A 171 -8.95 -21.25 12.10
C GLU A 171 -7.51 -20.68 11.94
N ARG A 172 -6.93 -20.76 10.74
CA ARG A 172 -5.64 -20.12 10.42
C ARG A 172 -5.76 -18.64 10.06
N ASP A 173 -6.98 -18.17 9.79
CA ASP A 173 -7.25 -16.76 9.54
C ASP A 173 -7.42 -16.00 10.88
N VAL A 174 -7.15 -14.68 10.87
CA VAL A 174 -7.35 -13.84 12.06
C VAL A 174 -8.80 -13.91 12.53
N GLY A 175 -9.01 -14.20 13.82
CA GLY A 175 -10.33 -14.46 14.38
C GLY A 175 -11.35 -13.34 14.13
N LEU A 176 -12.53 -13.69 13.58
CA LEU A 176 -13.66 -12.80 13.26
C LEU A 176 -14.03 -11.79 14.36
N ARG A 177 -13.83 -12.17 15.63
CA ARG A 177 -14.22 -11.36 16.79
C ARG A 177 -13.39 -10.08 16.95
N THR A 178 -12.24 -10.00 16.29
CA THR A 178 -11.30 -8.89 16.48
C THR A 178 -11.67 -7.67 15.63
N ILE A 179 -12.31 -7.83 14.47
CA ILE A 179 -12.54 -6.72 13.50
C ILE A 179 -14.03 -6.46 13.24
N ALA A 180 -14.83 -7.49 12.95
CA ALA A 180 -16.24 -7.30 12.57
C ALA A 180 -17.11 -6.76 13.73
N ARG A 181 -16.82 -7.13 14.98
CA ARG A 181 -17.63 -6.73 16.14
C ARG A 181 -17.46 -5.24 16.49
N PRO A 182 -16.24 -4.68 16.58
CA PRO A 182 -16.05 -3.24 16.73
C PRO A 182 -16.70 -2.43 15.60
N LEU A 183 -16.59 -2.89 14.36
CA LEU A 183 -17.23 -2.22 13.21
C LEU A 183 -18.76 -2.18 13.36
N LEU A 184 -19.39 -3.31 13.71
CA LEU A 184 -20.83 -3.37 13.97
C LEU A 184 -21.26 -2.49 15.14
N GLN A 185 -20.43 -2.38 16.18
CA GLN A 185 -20.67 -1.51 17.32
C GLN A 185 -20.57 -0.02 16.94
N ALA A 186 -19.54 0.37 16.18
CA ALA A 186 -19.38 1.73 15.69
C ALA A 186 -20.54 2.16 14.78
N LEU A 187 -21.08 1.24 13.99
CA LEU A 187 -22.22 1.49 13.12
C LEU A 187 -23.58 1.50 13.87
N ALA A 188 -23.63 1.08 15.14
CA ALA A 188 -24.88 0.94 15.87
C ALA A 188 -25.64 2.28 16.04
N GLU A 189 -24.92 3.38 16.28
CA GLU A 189 -25.50 4.72 16.45
C GLU A 189 -26.05 5.31 15.15
N ILE A 190 -25.43 4.96 14.02
CA ILE A 190 -25.81 5.45 12.69
C ILE A 190 -26.54 4.41 11.84
N ARG A 191 -27.02 3.32 12.46
CA ARG A 191 -27.59 2.15 11.75
C ARG A 191 -28.79 2.49 10.88
N HIS A 192 -29.49 3.59 11.16
CA HIS A 192 -30.59 4.09 10.33
C HIS A 192 -30.10 4.74 9.01
N LYS A 193 -28.86 5.22 8.98
CA LYS A 193 -28.18 5.82 7.80
C LYS A 193 -27.26 4.85 7.08
N VAL A 194 -27.12 3.61 7.55
CA VAL A 194 -26.18 2.63 7.01
C VAL A 194 -26.93 1.36 6.65
N ASN A 195 -26.70 0.84 5.45
CA ASN A 195 -27.13 -0.50 5.07
C ASN A 195 -25.89 -1.38 4.99
N LEU A 196 -25.78 -2.36 5.90
CA LEU A 196 -24.67 -3.31 5.91
C LEU A 196 -25.16 -4.67 5.43
N LYS A 197 -24.68 -5.11 4.27
CA LYS A 197 -24.94 -6.45 3.75
C LYS A 197 -23.69 -7.31 3.93
N VAL A 198 -23.84 -8.44 4.62
CA VAL A 198 -22.78 -9.46 4.70
C VAL A 198 -22.91 -10.40 3.50
N LEU A 199 -21.85 -10.55 2.71
CA LEU A 199 -21.83 -11.46 1.57
C LEU A 199 -21.92 -12.91 2.05
N ARG A 200 -22.88 -13.67 1.52
CA ARG A 200 -23.07 -15.09 1.83
C ARG A 200 -23.44 -15.87 0.55
N PRO A 201 -22.70 -16.93 0.19
CA PRO A 201 -21.40 -17.31 0.74
C PRO A 201 -20.32 -16.24 0.45
N PRO A 202 -19.25 -16.13 1.26
CA PRO A 202 -18.17 -15.17 1.01
C PRO A 202 -17.19 -15.70 -0.05
N SER A 203 -17.71 -16.10 -1.22
CA SER A 203 -16.90 -16.59 -2.34
C SER A 203 -16.67 -15.50 -3.39
N PHE A 204 -15.58 -15.63 -4.16
CA PHE A 204 -15.27 -14.71 -5.26
C PHE A 204 -16.40 -14.68 -6.32
N GLU A 205 -16.95 -15.84 -6.66
CA GLU A 205 -18.06 -15.93 -7.61
C GLU A 205 -19.30 -15.17 -7.10
N GLN A 206 -19.68 -15.38 -5.83
CA GLN A 206 -20.82 -14.68 -5.22
C GLN A 206 -20.57 -13.17 -5.13
N PHE A 207 -19.34 -12.77 -4.84
CA PHE A 207 -18.93 -11.37 -4.81
C PHE A 207 -19.10 -10.70 -6.18
N GLN A 208 -18.62 -11.36 -7.24
CA GLN A 208 -18.80 -10.87 -8.61
C GLN A 208 -20.28 -10.79 -9.00
N GLN A 209 -21.08 -11.81 -8.68
CA GLN A 209 -22.52 -11.81 -8.95
C GLN A 209 -23.23 -10.67 -8.21
N GLU A 210 -22.88 -10.44 -6.93
CA GLU A 210 -23.46 -9.39 -6.09
C GLU A 210 -23.17 -7.99 -6.65
N LEU A 211 -21.91 -7.69 -6.99
CA LEU A 211 -21.53 -6.40 -7.54
C LEU A 211 -22.09 -6.16 -8.95
N ASN A 212 -22.14 -7.20 -9.79
CA ASN A 212 -22.72 -7.08 -11.14
C ASN A 212 -24.24 -6.88 -11.09
N ARG A 213 -24.94 -7.48 -10.13
CA ARG A 213 -26.38 -7.29 -9.93
C ARG A 213 -26.72 -5.92 -9.35
N ASN A 214 -25.82 -5.32 -8.56
CA ASN A 214 -26.05 -4.06 -7.85
C ASN A 214 -25.00 -3.01 -8.23
N LYS A 215 -24.78 -2.80 -9.53
CA LYS A 215 -23.83 -1.79 -10.03
C LYS A 215 -24.20 -0.40 -9.49
N GLY A 216 -23.22 0.30 -8.91
CA GLY A 216 -23.42 1.63 -8.35
C GLY A 216 -24.24 1.68 -7.05
N TYR A 217 -24.52 0.53 -6.41
CA TYR A 217 -25.29 0.52 -5.15
C TYR A 217 -24.42 0.69 -3.90
N TYR A 218 -23.28 0.00 -3.86
CA TYR A 218 -22.37 -0.02 -2.71
C TYR A 218 -21.40 1.14 -2.75
N HIS A 219 -21.29 1.85 -1.64
CA HIS A 219 -20.33 2.93 -1.44
C HIS A 219 -18.97 2.38 -1.01
N ILE A 220 -18.99 1.31 -0.21
CA ILE A 220 -17.82 0.70 0.38
C ILE A 220 -17.95 -0.81 0.26
N VAL A 221 -16.87 -1.47 -0.18
CA VAL A 221 -16.68 -2.91 0.00
C VAL A 221 -15.58 -3.08 1.04
N HIS A 222 -15.88 -3.78 2.12
CA HIS A 222 -14.91 -4.10 3.16
C HIS A 222 -14.61 -5.60 3.15
N PHE A 223 -13.33 -5.94 3.11
CA PHE A 223 -12.84 -7.31 3.28
C PHE A 223 -12.32 -7.46 4.70
N ASP A 224 -12.89 -8.40 5.44
CA ASP A 224 -12.38 -8.89 6.73
C ASP A 224 -11.66 -10.22 6.50
#